data_AF-A0A2A8HUD0-F1
#
_entry.id   AF-A0A2A8HUD0-F1
#
_cell.length_a   1.000
_cell.length_b   1.000
_cell.length_c   1.000
_cell.angle_alpha   90.00
_cell.angle_beta   90.00
_cell.angle_gamma   90.00
#
_symmetry.space_group_name_H-M   'P 1'
#
loop_
_entity.id
_entity.type
_entity.pdbx_description
1 polymer ?
#
loop_
_entity_poly.entity_id
_entity_poly.type
_entity_poly.pdbx_seq_one_letter_code
_entity_poly.pdbx_strand_id
1 'polypeptide(L)'
;MKILTGNDLKTGAVTWWDGESWSLHVDDAVDVGEGGADIIAREEAARRVFAAYVIDGVQTDEGVRPAHIKDRIRALGPTVRPDLTLKPADPEALNWVI
;
A
#
# COMPACT_ATOMS: atom_id res chain seq x y z
N MET A 1 -13.38 1.25 2.69
CA MET A 1 -12.47 2.39 2.98
C MET A 1 -11.77 2.81 1.71
N LYS A 2 -11.39 4.08 1.61
CA LYS A 2 -10.51 4.60 0.55
C LYS A 2 -9.11 4.73 1.14
N ILE A 3 -8.11 4.09 0.54
CA ILE A 3 -6.72 4.13 1.03
C ILE A 3 -5.78 4.65 -0.06
N LEU A 4 -4.64 5.19 0.34
CA LEU A 4 -3.63 5.68 -0.59
C LEU A 4 -2.47 4.71 -0.69
N THR A 5 -2.00 4.50 -1.92
CA THR A 5 -0.72 3.84 -2.18
C THR A 5 0.08 4.65 -3.18
N GLY A 6 1.40 4.56 -3.08
CA GLY A 6 2.33 5.13 -4.03
C GLY A 6 3.67 4.43 -3.94
N ASN A 7 4.70 5.06 -4.49
CA ASN A 7 6.07 4.62 -4.32
C ASN A 7 6.86 5.69 -3.57
N ASP A 8 7.60 5.30 -2.54
CA ASP A 8 8.58 6.19 -1.89
C ASP A 8 9.54 6.71 -2.96
N LEU A 9 9.67 8.04 -3.05
CA LEU A 9 10.40 8.64 -4.17
C LEU A 9 11.89 8.27 -4.16
N LYS A 10 12.47 8.06 -2.97
CA LYS A 10 13.91 7.82 -2.81
C LYS A 10 14.30 6.38 -3.11
N THR A 11 13.50 5.43 -2.64
CA THR A 11 13.81 3.99 -2.66
C THR A 11 13.01 3.21 -3.71
N GLY A 12 11.89 3.77 -4.18
CA GLY A 12 10.94 3.08 -5.04
C GLY A 12 10.08 2.05 -4.33
N ALA A 13 10.18 1.90 -3.00
CA ALA A 13 9.36 0.97 -2.23
C ALA A 13 7.87 1.32 -2.36
N VAL A 14 7.00 0.30 -2.43
CA VAL A 14 5.56 0.52 -2.35
C VAL A 14 5.22 0.98 -0.93
N THR A 15 4.46 2.06 -0.81
CA THR A 15 4.06 2.62 0.49
C THR A 15 2.57 2.90 0.57
N TRP A 16 2.09 3.10 1.80
CA TRP A 16 0.70 3.24 2.22
C TRP A 16 0.55 4.41 3.19
N TRP A 17 -0.48 5.25 3.02
CA TRP A 17 -0.68 6.40 3.90
C TRP A 17 -1.29 5.99 5.25
N ASP A 18 -0.60 6.30 6.35
CA ASP A 18 -1.02 5.93 7.72
C ASP A 18 -1.83 7.02 8.46
N GLY A 19 -2.03 8.18 7.82
CA GLY A 19 -2.68 9.35 8.42
C GLY A 19 -1.72 10.54 8.63
N GLU A 20 -0.44 10.27 8.75
CA GLU A 20 0.62 11.27 8.97
C GLU A 20 1.81 11.09 8.00
N SER A 21 2.14 9.85 7.66
CA SER A 21 3.32 9.42 6.92
C SER A 21 3.03 8.28 5.94
N TRP A 22 4.11 7.74 5.33
CA TRP A 22 4.06 6.65 4.36
C TRP A 22 4.69 5.38 4.95
N SER A 23 3.86 4.40 5.30
CA SER A 23 4.29 3.08 5.80
C SER A 23 4.61 2.12 4.67
N LEU A 24 5.47 1.13 4.95
CA LEU A 24 5.70 -0.03 4.08
C LEU A 24 4.58 -1.08 4.19
N HIS A 25 3.76 -1.02 5.22
CA HIS A 25 2.75 -2.03 5.53
C HIS A 25 1.36 -1.53 5.20
N VAL A 26 0.60 -2.34 4.45
CA VAL A 26 -0.78 -2.01 4.07
C VAL A 26 -1.71 -1.93 5.29
N ASP A 27 -1.41 -2.67 6.35
CA ASP A 27 -2.23 -2.72 7.57
C ASP A 27 -2.21 -1.42 8.37
N ASP A 28 -1.24 -0.54 8.13
CA ASP A 28 -1.20 0.80 8.72
C ASP A 28 -2.09 1.79 7.97
N ALA A 29 -2.63 1.41 6.80
CA ALA A 29 -3.37 2.33 5.94
C ALA A 29 -4.68 2.79 6.60
N VAL A 30 -4.94 4.10 6.54
CA VAL A 30 -6.17 4.68 7.09
C VAL A 30 -7.14 5.11 5.99
N ASP A 31 -8.43 5.16 6.33
CA ASP A 31 -9.45 5.67 5.42
C ASP A 31 -9.28 7.18 5.22
N VAL A 32 -9.01 7.60 3.98
CA VAL A 32 -8.84 9.01 3.61
C VAL A 32 -10.14 9.67 3.12
N GLY A 33 -11.23 8.90 3.00
CA GLY A 33 -12.51 9.40 2.50
C GLY A 33 -12.36 10.14 1.17
N GLU A 34 -12.91 11.35 1.08
CA GLU A 34 -12.82 12.20 -0.12
C GLU A 34 -11.53 13.04 -0.18
N GLY A 35 -10.75 13.11 0.91
CA GLY A 35 -9.55 13.96 1.01
C GLY A 35 -8.29 13.38 0.37
N GLY A 36 -8.37 12.19 -0.24
CA GLY A 36 -7.20 11.48 -0.78
C GLY A 36 -6.45 12.27 -1.86
N ALA A 37 -7.16 12.99 -2.73
CA ALA A 37 -6.52 13.77 -3.81
C ALA A 37 -5.66 14.93 -3.28
N ASP A 38 -6.12 15.61 -2.22
CA ASP A 38 -5.39 16.72 -1.60
C ASP A 38 -4.12 16.23 -0.89
N ILE A 39 -4.21 15.07 -0.22
CA ILE A 39 -3.05 14.42 0.42
C ILE A 39 -2.02 14.05 -0.65
N ILE A 40 -2.44 13.41 -1.75
CA ILE A 40 -1.55 13.06 -2.86
C ILE A 40 -0.83 14.30 -3.40
N ALA A 41 -1.57 15.37 -3.73
CA ALA A 41 -0.99 16.58 -4.29
C ALA A 41 0.06 17.22 -3.35
N ARG A 42 -0.23 17.27 -2.04
CA ARG A 42 0.69 17.77 -1.03
C ARG A 42 1.96 16.91 -0.92
N GLU A 43 1.80 15.59 -0.85
CA GLU A 43 2.92 14.67 -0.62
C GLU A 43 3.82 14.49 -1.86
N GLU A 44 3.25 14.55 -3.07
CA GLU A 44 4.02 14.57 -4.31
C GLU A 44 4.77 15.89 -4.49
N ALA A 45 4.13 17.04 -4.19
CA ALA A 45 4.81 18.35 -4.22
C ALA A 45 5.96 18.41 -3.20
N ALA A 46 5.80 17.76 -2.06
CA ALA A 46 6.85 17.60 -1.05
C ALA A 46 7.92 16.55 -1.45
N ARG A 47 7.75 15.85 -2.58
CA ARG A 47 8.66 14.83 -3.11
C ARG A 47 8.89 13.66 -2.14
N ARG A 48 7.85 13.29 -1.37
CA ARG A 48 7.89 12.11 -0.48
C ARG A 48 7.43 10.85 -1.18
N VAL A 49 6.48 10.99 -2.10
CA VAL A 49 5.87 9.89 -2.85
C VAL A 49 5.85 10.21 -4.35
N PHE A 50 5.73 9.16 -5.17
CA PHE A 50 5.57 9.23 -6.61
C PHE A 50 4.43 8.33 -7.08
N ALA A 51 3.67 8.81 -8.07
CA ALA A 51 2.58 8.11 -8.71
C ALA A 51 1.57 7.57 -7.68
N ALA A 52 1.22 8.41 -6.69
CA ALA A 52 0.29 8.03 -5.65
C ALA A 52 -1.16 8.09 -6.17
N TYR A 53 -1.99 7.15 -5.72
CA TYR A 53 -3.40 7.07 -6.12
C TYR A 53 -4.26 6.46 -5.02
N VAL A 54 -5.56 6.77 -5.10
CA VAL A 54 -6.59 6.23 -4.21
C VAL A 54 -7.03 4.87 -4.73
N ILE A 55 -7.18 3.90 -3.82
CA ILE A 55 -7.79 2.60 -4.10
C ILE A 55 -8.89 2.28 -3.10
N ASP A 56 -9.74 1.33 -3.46
CA ASP A 56 -10.67 0.70 -2.54
C ASP A 56 -9.99 -0.37 -1.70
N GLY A 57 -10.28 -0.36 -0.41
CA GLY A 57 -9.87 -1.39 0.56
C GLY A 57 -11.01 -1.76 1.50
N VAL A 58 -10.81 -2.86 2.22
CA VAL A 58 -11.70 -3.36 3.26
C VAL A 58 -10.88 -3.61 4.52
N GLN A 59 -11.32 -3.05 5.64
CA GLN A 59 -10.82 -3.45 6.95
C GLN A 59 -11.43 -4.81 7.30
N THR A 60 -10.61 -5.81 7.54
CA THR A 60 -11.01 -7.12 8.06
C THR A 60 -10.44 -7.32 9.46
N ASP A 61 -10.79 -8.45 10.09
CA ASP A 61 -10.25 -8.82 11.40
C ASP A 61 -8.74 -9.14 11.34
N GLU A 62 -8.22 -9.49 10.15
CA GLU A 62 -6.82 -9.81 9.90
C GLU A 62 -5.97 -8.61 9.43
N GLY A 63 -6.60 -7.47 9.13
CA GLY A 63 -5.90 -6.27 8.64
C GLY A 63 -6.60 -5.56 7.48
N VAL A 64 -5.85 -4.73 6.76
CA VAL A 64 -6.39 -3.98 5.61
C VAL A 64 -6.16 -4.79 4.34
N ARG A 65 -7.25 -5.07 3.62
CA ARG A 65 -7.22 -5.80 2.34
C ARG A 65 -7.56 -4.88 1.16
N PRO A 66 -6.62 -4.61 0.24
CA PRO A 66 -6.94 -3.96 -1.03
C PRO A 66 -7.96 -4.75 -1.85
N ALA A 67 -8.92 -4.04 -2.45
CA ALA A 67 -10.01 -4.67 -3.20
C ALA A 67 -9.49 -5.40 -4.46
N HIS A 68 -8.52 -4.82 -5.15
CA HIS A 68 -8.00 -5.33 -6.42
C HIS A 68 -6.68 -6.10 -6.26
N ILE A 69 -6.54 -7.22 -6.99
CA ILE A 69 -5.40 -8.14 -6.86
C ILE A 69 -4.04 -7.48 -7.14
N LYS A 70 -3.98 -6.56 -8.12
CA LYS A 70 -2.79 -5.76 -8.42
C LYS A 70 -2.22 -5.08 -7.17
N ASP A 71 -3.10 -4.52 -6.33
CA ASP A 71 -2.71 -3.75 -5.16
C ASP A 71 -2.35 -4.66 -3.99
N ARG A 72 -2.92 -5.88 -3.93
CA ARG A 72 -2.46 -6.93 -3.02
C ARG A 72 -1.05 -7.41 -3.38
N ILE A 73 -0.75 -7.60 -4.67
CA ILE A 73 0.62 -7.90 -5.11
C ILE A 73 1.57 -6.77 -4.71
N ARG A 74 1.17 -5.51 -4.90
CA ARG A 74 1.97 -4.36 -4.46
C ARG A 74 2.19 -4.33 -2.95
N ALA A 75 1.19 -4.70 -2.15
CA ALA A 75 1.29 -4.76 -0.70
C ALA A 75 2.24 -5.85 -0.22
N LEU A 76 2.22 -7.03 -0.84
CA LEU A 76 3.03 -8.16 -0.41
C LEU A 76 4.44 -8.14 -1.00
N GLY A 77 4.55 -7.87 -2.30
CA GLY A 77 5.78 -7.98 -3.08
C GLY A 77 5.65 -8.93 -4.29
N PRO A 78 6.77 -9.18 -4.99
CA PRO A 78 6.75 -9.88 -6.28
C PRO A 78 6.37 -11.36 -6.16
N THR A 79 5.38 -11.80 -6.94
CA THR A 79 4.94 -13.20 -6.96
C THR A 79 5.94 -14.15 -7.62
N VAL A 80 6.83 -13.64 -8.47
CA VAL A 80 7.89 -14.42 -9.15
C VAL A 80 9.20 -14.51 -8.35
N ARG A 81 9.33 -13.72 -7.28
CA ARG A 81 10.47 -13.73 -6.34
C ARG A 81 9.97 -13.64 -4.90
N PRO A 82 9.31 -14.70 -4.37
CA PRO A 82 8.68 -14.67 -3.04
C PRO A 82 9.68 -14.36 -1.91
N ASP A 83 10.95 -14.68 -2.13
CA ASP A 83 12.09 -14.37 -1.25
C ASP A 83 12.36 -12.87 -1.09
N LEU A 84 11.80 -12.02 -1.96
CA LEU A 84 11.91 -10.56 -1.91
C LEU A 84 10.60 -9.88 -1.47
N THR A 85 9.62 -10.63 -0.98
CA THR A 85 8.37 -10.07 -0.43
C THR A 85 8.61 -9.50 0.98
N LEU A 86 7.59 -8.84 1.54
CA LEU A 86 7.60 -8.41 2.94
C LEU A 86 7.53 -9.59 3.94
N LYS A 87 7.17 -10.79 3.48
CA LYS A 87 7.02 -11.99 4.31
C LYS A 87 7.80 -13.18 3.72
N PRO A 88 9.14 -13.07 3.52
CA PRO A 88 9.91 -14.07 2.78
C PRO A 88 10.07 -15.40 3.53
N ALA A 89 9.83 -15.42 4.85
CA ALA A 89 9.86 -16.61 5.69
C ALA A 89 8.52 -17.35 5.76
N ASP A 90 7.46 -16.82 5.14
CA ASP A 90 6.11 -17.41 5.13
C ASP A 90 5.76 -17.88 3.70
N PRO A 91 5.90 -19.18 3.39
CA PRO A 91 5.61 -19.72 2.07
C PRO A 91 4.15 -19.53 1.64
N GLU A 92 3.22 -19.42 2.60
CA GLU A 92 1.78 -19.32 2.33
C GLU A 92 1.33 -17.86 2.15
N ALA A 93 2.22 -16.88 2.36
CA ALA A 93 1.89 -15.45 2.25
C ALA A 93 1.32 -15.07 0.87
N LEU A 94 1.70 -15.78 -0.20
CA LEU A 94 1.17 -15.54 -1.54
C LEU A 94 -0.33 -15.86 -1.65
N ASN A 95 -0.86 -16.77 -0.85
CA ASN A 95 -2.29 -17.10 -0.86
C ASN A 95 -3.14 -15.89 -0.47
N TRP A 96 -2.59 -14.96 0.31
CA TRP A 96 -3.28 -13.71 0.65
C TRP A 96 -3.59 -12.85 -0.58
N VAL A 97 -2.85 -13.00 -1.68
CA VAL A 97 -3.08 -12.21 -2.91
C VAL A 97 -4.38 -12.62 -3.61
N ILE A 98 -4.71 -13.90 -3.61
CA ILE A 98 -5.87 -14.47 -4.33
C ILE A 98 -7.14 -14.25 -3.49
#